data_AF-A0A7C3A5I1-F1
#
_entry.id   AF-A0A7C3A5I1-F1
#
_cell.length_a   1.000
_cell.length_b   1.000
_cell.length_c   1.000
_cell.angle_alpha   90.00
_cell.angle_beta   90.00
_cell.angle_gamma   90.00
#
_symmetry.space_group_name_H-M   'P 1'
#
loop_
_entity.id
_entity.type
_entity.pdbx_description
1 polymer ?
#
loop_
_entity_poly.entity_id
_entity_poly.type
_entity_poly.pdbx_seq_one_letter_code
_entity_poly.pdbx_strand_id
1 'polypeptide(L)'
;MEILPHRYYTMIMRSGEHERVGKCFNLAIQELSPEESQDYETPQPTNVLVFHDTQNLRTYTGWIKENLENRLVFKLAEGKEYEFRPIVAPRPT
;
A
#
# COMPACT_ATOMS: atom_id res chain seq x y z
N MET A 1 0.52 -3.40 -10.68
CA MET A 1 1.73 -4.00 -10.12
C MET A 1 1.34 -5.35 -9.56
N GLU A 2 2.05 -6.40 -9.94
CA GLU A 2 1.86 -7.70 -9.31
C GLU A 2 2.50 -7.69 -7.91
N ILE A 3 1.71 -7.99 -6.89
CA ILE A 3 2.17 -8.07 -5.51
C ILE A 3 2.45 -9.54 -5.20
N LEU A 4 3.74 -9.86 -5.10
CA LEU A 4 4.22 -11.19 -4.76
C LEU A 4 4.48 -11.33 -3.25
N PRO A 5 4.09 -12.46 -2.63
CA PRO A 5 4.33 -12.71 -1.22
C PRO A 5 5.83 -12.90 -0.93
N HIS A 6 6.23 -12.68 0.32
CA HIS A 6 7.60 -12.87 0.80
C HIS A 6 8.67 -12.10 -0.01
N ARG A 7 8.30 -10.92 -0.55
CA ARG A 7 9.22 -10.03 -1.28
C ARG A 7 9.39 -8.68 -0.59
N TYR A 8 10.55 -8.07 -0.82
CA TYR A 8 10.83 -6.70 -0.45
C TYR A 8 10.41 -5.72 -1.55
N TYR A 9 9.82 -4.62 -1.13
CA TYR A 9 9.44 -3.50 -1.98
C TYR A 9 10.05 -2.21 -1.44
N THR A 10 10.37 -1.28 -2.34
CA THR A 10 10.65 0.10 -1.94
C THR A 10 9.34 0.75 -1.57
N MET A 11 9.29 1.38 -0.40
CA MET A 11 8.15 2.10 0.11
C MET A 11 8.50 3.59 0.20
N ILE A 12 7.62 4.45 -0.30
CA ILE A 12 7.72 5.90 -0.18
C ILE A 12 6.45 6.39 0.49
N MET A 13 6.57 6.87 1.73
CA MET A 13 5.45 7.46 2.46
C MET A 13 5.49 8.99 2.27
N ARG A 14 4.35 9.57 1.90
CA ARG A 14 4.16 11.02 1.75
C ARG A 14 3.07 11.49 2.69
N SER A 15 3.33 12.57 3.41
CA SER A 15 2.36 13.24 4.29
C SER A 15 2.64 14.74 4.29
N GLY A 16 1.77 15.50 3.61
CA GLY A 16 2.01 16.93 3.37
C GLY A 16 3.31 17.15 2.59
N GLU A 17 4.21 17.96 3.15
CA GLU A 17 5.53 18.25 2.56
C GLU A 17 6.61 17.21 2.94
N HIS A 18 6.27 16.23 3.79
CA HIS A 18 7.23 15.23 4.26
C HIS A 18 7.18 14.00 3.36
N GLU A 19 8.35 13.58 2.89
CA GLU A 19 8.56 12.30 2.21
C GLU A 19 9.55 11.44 3.00
N ARG A 20 9.22 10.16 3.18
CA ARG A 20 10.11 9.18 3.79
C ARG A 20 10.22 7.95 2.89
N VAL A 21 11.44 7.63 2.51
CA VAL A 21 11.77 6.42 1.74
C VAL A 21 12.19 5.31 2.70
N GLY A 22 11.73 4.10 2.44
CA GLY A 22 12.05 2.90 3.20
C GLY A 22 11.87 1.64 2.38
N LYS A 23 11.91 0.50 3.07
CA LYS A 23 11.60 -0.81 2.51
C LYS A 23 10.51 -1.46 3.33
N CYS A 24 9.62 -2.19 2.66
CA CYS A 24 8.69 -3.09 3.32
C CYS A 24 8.87 -4.52 2.81
N PHE A 25 8.41 -5.48 3.59
CA PHE A 25 8.42 -6.90 3.27
C PHE A 25 7.00 -7.46 3.31
N ASN A 26 6.73 -8.43 2.44
CA ASN A 26 5.47 -9.17 2.41
C ASN A 26 4.25 -8.23 2.29
N LEU A 27 4.31 -7.35 1.28
CA LEU A 27 3.21 -6.47 0.93
C LEU A 27 2.00 -7.31 0.50
N ALA A 28 0.81 -6.92 0.95
CA ALA A 28 -0.46 -7.47 0.55
C ALA A 28 -1.52 -6.35 0.50
N ILE A 29 -2.42 -6.43 -0.46
CA ILE A 29 -3.65 -5.64 -0.48
C ILE A 29 -4.83 -6.60 -0.57
N GLN A 30 -5.85 -6.34 0.23
CA GLN A 30 -7.10 -7.07 0.24
C GLN A 30 -8.25 -6.09 0.04
N GLU A 31 -9.20 -6.41 -0.83
CA GLU A 31 -10.42 -5.61 -0.96
C GLU A 31 -11.28 -5.82 0.29
N LEU A 32 -11.84 -4.72 0.82
CA LEU A 32 -12.82 -4.77 1.89
C LEU A 32 -14.16 -5.18 1.30
N SER A 33 -14.86 -6.08 1.99
CA SER A 33 -16.25 -6.35 1.67
C SER A 33 -17.12 -5.12 1.99
N PRO A 34 -18.30 -4.99 1.35
CA PRO A 34 -19.24 -3.92 1.66
C PRO A 34 -19.62 -3.86 3.14
N GLU A 35 -19.73 -5.02 3.80
CA GLU A 35 -20.03 -5.14 5.23
C GLU A 35 -18.90 -4.57 6.09
N GLU A 36 -17.63 -4.86 5.77
CA GLU A 36 -16.47 -4.31 6.50
C GLU A 36 -16.27 -2.82 6.24
N SER A 37 -16.75 -2.30 5.10
CA SER A 37 -16.66 -0.88 4.76
C SER A 37 -17.76 -0.01 5.42
N GLN A 38 -18.84 -0.62 5.91
CA GLN A 38 -19.99 0.09 6.50
C GLN A 38 -19.67 0.82 7.80
N ASP A 39 -18.67 0.35 8.56
CA ASP A 39 -18.25 0.96 9.82
C ASP A 39 -17.44 2.25 9.63
N TYR A 40 -17.11 2.62 8.39
CA TYR A 40 -16.32 3.81 8.08
C TYR A 40 -17.20 4.98 7.60
N GLU A 41 -16.89 6.18 8.10
CA GLU A 41 -17.49 7.43 7.61
C GLU A 41 -17.12 7.69 6.14
N THR A 42 -17.94 8.45 5.43
CA THR A 42 -17.74 8.70 4.00
C THR A 42 -16.57 9.67 3.74
N PRO A 43 -15.69 9.40 2.74
CA PRO A 43 -15.70 8.23 1.85
C PRO A 43 -15.23 6.95 2.56
N GLN A 44 -15.87 5.83 2.23
CA GLN A 44 -15.53 4.51 2.78
C GLN A 44 -14.26 3.94 2.11
N PRO A 45 -13.28 3.45 2.87
CA PRO A 45 -12.12 2.77 2.31
C PRO A 45 -12.55 1.48 1.61
N THR A 46 -11.88 1.15 0.52
CA THR A 46 -12.21 -0.03 -0.30
C THR A 46 -11.21 -1.16 -0.13
N ASN A 47 -10.07 -0.91 0.50
CA ASN A 47 -8.96 -1.83 0.57
C ASN A 47 -8.26 -1.77 1.93
N VAL A 48 -7.69 -2.90 2.34
CA VAL A 48 -6.73 -3.04 3.43
C VAL A 48 -5.34 -3.27 2.86
N LEU A 49 -4.39 -2.44 3.26
CA LEU A 49 -2.98 -2.54 2.96
C LEU A 49 -2.26 -3.15 4.16
N VAL A 50 -1.50 -4.22 3.93
CA VAL A 50 -0.72 -4.92 4.96
C VAL A 50 0.72 -5.08 4.50
N PHE A 51 1.68 -4.75 5.36
CA PHE A 51 3.10 -5.01 5.10
C PHE A 51 3.92 -5.01 6.39
N HIS A 52 5.12 -5.60 6.37
CA HIS A 52 6.08 -5.49 7.46
C HIS A 52 7.07 -4.36 7.16
N ASP A 53 7.20 -3.39 8.07
CA ASP A 53 8.32 -2.46 8.07
C ASP A 53 9.50 -3.03 8.89
N THR A 54 10.56 -2.25 9.08
CA THR A 54 11.75 -2.68 9.84
C THR A 54 11.49 -2.93 11.33
N GLN A 55 10.33 -2.53 11.86
CA GLN A 55 9.99 -2.55 13.28
C GLN A 55 8.76 -3.40 13.57
N ASN A 56 7.71 -3.33 12.75
CA ASN A 56 6.39 -3.90 13.04
C ASN A 56 5.59 -4.26 11.78
N LEU A 57 4.57 -5.10 11.97
CA LEU A 57 3.47 -5.27 11.00
C LEU A 57 2.66 -3.96 10.95
N ARG A 58 2.38 -3.48 9.74
CA ARG A 58 1.55 -2.32 9.47
C ARG A 58 0.31 -2.76 8.71
N THR A 59 -0.84 -2.29 9.19
CA THR A 59 -2.14 -2.49 8.57
C THR A 59 -2.81 -1.12 8.45
N TYR A 60 -3.28 -0.78 7.25
CA TYR A 60 -3.96 0.47 6.96
C TYR A 60 -5.17 0.24 6.08
N THR A 61 -6.21 1.05 6.23
CA THR A 61 -7.38 1.05 5.34
C THR A 61 -7.38 2.28 4.45
N GLY A 62 -7.78 2.13 3.19
CA GLY A 62 -7.74 3.23 2.23
C GLY A 62 -8.14 2.82 0.81
N TRP A 63 -7.60 3.54 -0.16
CA TRP A 63 -7.91 3.38 -1.59
C TRP A 63 -6.66 3.17 -2.41
N ILE A 64 -6.77 2.30 -3.41
CA ILE A 64 -5.80 2.26 -4.50
C ILE A 64 -6.04 3.49 -5.38
N LYS A 65 -5.08 4.41 -5.40
CA LYS A 65 -5.08 5.60 -6.27
C LYS A 65 -4.51 5.29 -7.64
N GLU A 66 -3.48 4.45 -7.69
CA GLU A 66 -2.78 4.07 -8.93
C GLU A 66 -2.23 2.65 -8.80
N ASN A 67 -2.35 1.83 -9.85
CA ASN A 67 -1.81 0.48 -9.88
C ASN A 67 -1.23 0.16 -11.27
N LEU A 68 -0.01 0.61 -11.54
CA LEU A 68 0.75 0.37 -12.77
C LEU A 68 1.70 -0.81 -12.61
N GLU A 69 2.27 -1.33 -13.70
CA GLU A 69 3.14 -2.52 -13.68
C GLU A 69 4.27 -2.44 -12.63
N ASN A 70 4.92 -1.30 -12.50
CA ASN A 70 6.07 -1.07 -11.62
C ASN A 70 5.78 -0.15 -10.42
N ARG A 71 4.52 0.22 -10.20
CA ARG A 71 4.15 1.24 -9.22
C ARG A 71 2.73 1.04 -8.69
N LEU A 72 2.61 1.11 -7.38
CA LEU A 72 1.33 1.07 -6.69
C LEU A 72 1.26 2.26 -5.74
N VAL A 73 0.19 3.04 -5.80
CA VAL A 73 -0.06 4.17 -4.89
C VAL A 73 -1.33 3.92 -4.10
N PHE A 74 -1.19 3.87 -2.79
CA PHE A 74 -2.25 3.67 -1.81
C PHE A 74 -2.49 4.96 -1.02
N LYS A 75 -3.73 5.44 -0.99
CA LYS A 75 -4.12 6.67 -0.31
C LYS A 75 -4.90 6.36 0.96
N LEU A 76 -4.57 7.04 2.05
CA LEU A 76 -5.29 6.99 3.33
C LEU A 76 -6.20 8.23 3.51
N ALA A 77 -7.18 8.14 4.42
CA ALA A 77 -8.16 9.20 4.66
C ALA A 77 -7.52 10.54 5.10
N GLU A 78 -6.42 10.48 5.85
CA GLU A 78 -5.72 11.66 6.39
C GLU A 78 -4.78 12.36 5.36
N GLY A 79 -4.95 12.12 4.06
CA GLY A 79 -4.09 12.69 3.02
C GLY A 79 -2.67 12.11 2.99
N LYS A 80 -2.43 11.01 3.71
CA LYS A 80 -1.19 10.23 3.63
C LYS A 80 -1.23 9.31 2.41
N GLU A 81 -0.12 9.21 1.70
CA GLU A 81 0.02 8.33 0.55
C GLU A 81 1.22 7.40 0.75
N TYR A 82 1.04 6.14 0.39
CA TYR A 82 2.10 5.14 0.32
C TYR A 82 2.28 4.73 -1.13
N GLU A 83 3.49 4.91 -1.63
CA GLU A 83 3.89 4.41 -2.93
C GLU A 83 4.81 3.21 -2.76
N PHE A 84 4.52 2.14 -3.49
CA PHE A 84 5.29 0.91 -3.51
C PHE A 84 5.87 0.67 -4.90
N ARG A 85 7.13 0.25 -4.94
CA ARG A 85 7.84 -0.14 -6.15
C ARG A 85 8.58 -1.46 -5.93
N PRO A 86 8.66 -2.35 -6.94
CA PRO A 86 9.48 -3.55 -6.85
C PRO A 86 10.97 -3.17 -6.76
N ILE A 87 11.73 -3.83 -5.88
CA ILE A 87 13.19 -3.61 -5.76
C ILE A 87 13.93 -4.29 -6.91
N VAL A 88 13.46 -5.46 -7.34
CA VAL A 88 13.99 -6.20 -8.48
C VAL A 88 12.96 -6.06 -9.58
N ALA A 89 13.36 -5.50 -10.74
CA ALA A 89 12.49 -5.49 -11.91
C ALA A 89 12.00 -6.93 -12.19
N PRO A 90 10.72 -7.14 -12.51
CA PRO A 90 10.28 -8.46 -12.97
C PRO A 90 11.21 -8.88 -14.12
N ARG A 91 11.79 -10.08 -14.02
CA ARG A 91 12.62 -10.59 -15.12
C ARG A 91 11.70 -10.67 -16.34
N PRO A 92 12.08 -10.11 -17.51
CA PRO A 92 11.35 -10.39 -18.73
C PRO A 92 11.43 -11.90 -18.98
N THR A 93 10.28 -12.56 -19.02
CA THR A 93 10.13 -13.95 -19.51
C THR A 93 10.23 -14.00 -21.01
#